data_AF-R7RYT8-F1
#
_entry.id   AF-R7RYT8-F1
#
_cell.length_a   1.000
_cell.length_b   1.000
_cell.length_c   1.000
_cell.angle_alpha   90.00
_cell.angle_beta   90.00
_cell.angle_gamma   90.00
#
_symmetry.space_group_name_H-M   'P 1'
#
loop_
_entity.id
_entity.type
_entity.pdbx_description
1 polymer ?
#
loop_
_entity_poly.entity_id
_entity_poly.type
_entity_poly.pdbx_seq_one_letter_code
_entity_poly.pdbx_strand_id
1 'polypeptide(L)' 'EKSHNRKSKPRYLGPFEVIGQSKGGSYVLRELDGTFIRQGVAPFRLLPYHARSEDYLP' A
#
# COMPACT_ATOMS: atom_id res chain seq x y z
N GLU A 1 1.76 -9.13 28.10
CA GLU A 1 2.44 -10.13 27.25
C GLU A 1 2.79 -9.48 25.91
N LYS A 2 4.08 -9.42 25.52
CA LYS A 2 4.48 -8.90 24.20
C LYS A 2 4.65 -10.09 23.26
N SER A 3 3.85 -10.18 22.22
CA SER A 3 4.00 -11.23 21.22
C SER A 3 5.39 -11.14 20.57
N HIS A 4 6.22 -12.18 20.70
CA HIS A 4 7.58 -12.25 20.14
C HIS A 4 7.63 -12.48 18.62
N ASN A 5 6.60 -12.06 17.87
CA ASN A 5 6.45 -12.34 16.43
C ASN A 5 6.78 -11.14 15.52
N ARG A 6 7.37 -10.06 16.03
CA ARG A 6 7.60 -8.83 15.25
C ARG A 6 8.39 -9.09 13.95
N LYS A 7 9.35 -10.02 13.98
CA LYS A 7 10.21 -10.34 12.82
C LYS A 7 9.50 -11.18 11.75
N SER A 8 8.47 -11.95 12.12
CA SER A 8 7.74 -12.81 11.17
C SER A 8 6.57 -12.10 10.51
N LYS A 9 6.22 -10.88 10.93
CA LYS A 9 5.15 -10.10 10.31
C LYS A 9 5.60 -9.50 8.97
N PRO A 10 4.69 -9.41 7.98
CA PRO A 10 4.99 -8.74 6.72
C PRO A 10 5.34 -7.27 6.98
N ARG A 11 6.37 -6.78 6.26
CA ARG A 11 6.82 -5.38 6.37
C ARG A 11 5.94 -4.42 5.55
N TYR A 12 5.32 -4.93 4.50
CA TYR A 12 4.44 -4.20 3.60
C TYR A 12 3.12 -4.95 3.49
N LEU A 13 2.01 -4.22 3.40
CA LEU A 13 0.67 -4.81 3.42
C LEU A 13 0.29 -5.41 2.05
N GLY A 14 0.88 -4.93 0.97
CA GLY A 14 0.64 -5.45 -0.38
C GLY A 14 0.88 -4.39 -1.45
N PRO A 15 0.72 -4.77 -2.72
CA PRO A 15 0.54 -3.81 -3.81
C PRO A 15 -0.79 -3.08 -3.62
N PHE A 16 -0.77 -1.78 -3.87
CA PHE A 16 -1.96 -0.93 -3.90
C PHE A 16 -1.89 -0.07 -5.14
N GLU A 17 -3.04 0.30 -5.66
CA GLU A 17 -3.14 1.26 -6.75
C GLU A 17 -3.36 2.66 -6.21
N VAL A 18 -2.60 3.61 -6.73
CA VAL A 18 -2.74 5.02 -6.40
C VAL A 18 -3.82 5.63 -7.29
N ILE A 19 -4.91 6.08 -6.68
CA ILE A 19 -6.05 6.65 -7.39
C ILE A 19 -5.90 8.17 -7.53
N GLY A 20 -5.19 8.79 -6.59
CA GLY A 20 -4.94 10.22 -6.63
C GLY A 20 -4.22 10.73 -5.39
N GLN A 21 -3.95 12.03 -5.40
CA GLN A 21 -3.31 12.75 -4.31
C GLN A 21 -4.23 13.85 -3.79
N SER A 22 -4.36 13.94 -2.46
CA SER A 22 -5.07 15.05 -1.83
C SER A 22 -4.23 16.32 -1.90
N LYS A 23 -4.88 17.49 -1.72
CA LYS A 23 -4.17 18.79 -1.67
C LYS A 23 -3.10 18.86 -0.57
N GLY A 24 -3.22 18.05 0.49
CA GLY A 24 -2.23 17.95 1.56
C GLY A 24 -1.08 16.98 1.28
N GLY A 25 -1.00 16.42 0.07
CA GLY A 25 0.06 15.52 -0.36
C GLY A 25 -0.13 14.06 0.04
N SER A 26 -1.20 13.70 0.76
CA SER A 26 -1.51 12.29 1.04
C SER A 26 -2.09 11.60 -0.18
N TYR A 27 -1.80 10.31 -0.35
CA TYR A 27 -2.32 9.50 -1.43
C TYR A 27 -3.60 8.77 -1.03
N VAL A 28 -4.51 8.65 -1.99
CA VAL A 28 -5.68 7.78 -1.91
C VAL A 28 -5.34 6.49 -2.63
N LEU A 29 -5.50 5.37 -1.92
CA LEU A 29 -5.17 4.04 -2.43
C LEU A 29 -6.42 3.17 -2.57
N ARG A 30 -6.36 2.22 -3.49
CA ARG A 30 -7.27 1.06 -3.53
C ARG A 30 -6.47 -0.24 -3.52
N GLU A 31 -7.08 -1.27 -2.96
CA GLU A 31 -6.68 -2.65 -3.19
C GLU A 31 -6.93 -3.04 -4.66
N LEU A 32 -6.25 -4.09 -5.12
CA LEU A 32 -6.32 -4.54 -6.52
C LEU A 32 -7.70 -5.10 -6.90
N ASP A 33 -8.53 -5.43 -5.92
CA ASP A 33 -9.93 -5.83 -6.11
C ASP A 33 -10.87 -4.62 -6.33
N GLY A 34 -10.33 -3.39 -6.25
CA GLY A 34 -11.09 -2.14 -6.36
C GLY A 34 -11.55 -1.56 -5.02
N THR A 35 -11.28 -2.20 -3.88
CA THR A 35 -11.69 -1.74 -2.56
C THR A 35 -10.88 -0.51 -2.13
N PHE A 36 -11.56 0.57 -1.74
CA PHE A 36 -10.89 1.82 -1.33
C PHE A 36 -10.34 1.76 0.11
N ILE A 37 -9.13 2.29 0.29
CA ILE A 37 -8.59 2.55 1.62
C ILE A 37 -9.14 3.89 2.12
N ARG A 38 -9.89 3.85 3.21
CA ARG A 38 -10.59 5.02 3.78
C ARG A 38 -9.65 6.11 4.31
N GLN A 39 -8.37 5.81 4.49
CA GLN A 39 -7.38 6.73 5.06
C GLN A 39 -6.36 7.18 4.01
N GLY A 40 -6.07 8.47 3.99
CA GLY A 40 -4.99 9.01 3.18
C GLY A 40 -3.63 8.53 3.68
N VAL A 41 -2.79 8.04 2.77
CA VAL A 41 -1.46 7.52 3.11
C VAL A 41 -0.40 8.57 2.86
N ALA A 42 0.46 8.81 3.84
CA ALA A 42 1.54 9.77 3.70
C ALA A 42 2.60 9.28 2.68
N PRO A 43 3.17 10.16 1.85
CA PRO A 43 4.12 9.78 0.80
C PRO A 43 5.30 8.92 1.28
N PHE A 44 5.87 9.23 2.45
CA PHE A 44 7.02 8.51 3.00
C PHE A 44 6.69 7.08 3.48
N ARG A 45 5.41 6.68 3.49
CA ARG A 45 4.98 5.31 3.83
C ARG A 45 4.82 4.44 2.58
N LEU A 46 4.92 5.02 1.38
CA LEU A 46 4.77 4.31 0.11
C LEU A 46 6.12 3.96 -0.48
N LEU A 47 6.18 2.79 -1.11
CA LEU A 47 7.28 2.39 -1.96
C LEU A 47 6.71 1.97 -3.31
N PRO A 48 7.37 2.31 -4.44
CA PRO A 48 6.97 1.80 -5.75
C PRO A 48 6.92 0.28 -5.75
N TYR A 49 5.85 -0.27 -6.29
CA TYR A 49 5.72 -1.72 -6.46
C TYR A 49 6.43 -2.15 -7.73
N HIS A 50 7.47 -2.97 -7.60
CA HIS A 50 8.15 -3.59 -8.73
C HIS A 50 7.57 -4.99 -8.94
N ALA A 51 6.67 -5.12 -9.91
CA ALA A 51 6.08 -6.39 -10.28
C ALA A 51 7.16 -7.35 -10.81
N ARG A 52 7.01 -8.65 -10.50
CA ARG A 52 7.93 -9.70 -11.00
C ARG A 52 7.59 -10.16 -12.43
N SER A 53 6.34 -10.00 -12.84
CA SER A 53 5.87 -10.22 -14.21
C SER A 53 4.87 -9.12 -14.59
N GLU A 54 4.75 -8.84 -15.88
CA GLU A 54 3.89 -7.78 -16.43
C GLU A 54 2.40 -8.07 -16.19
N ASP A 55 2.02 -9.34 -16.02
CA ASP A 55 0.63 -9.78 -15.78
C ASP A 55 -0.01 -9.22 -14.50
N TYR A 56 0.80 -8.67 -13.58
CA TYR A 56 0.33 -8.10 -12.31
C TYR A 56 0.00 -6.60 -12.39
N LEU A 57 0.21 -5.96 -13.55
CA LEU A 57 -0.11 -4.55 -13.74
C LEU A 57 -1.52 -4.42 -14.37
N PRO A 58 -2.44 -3.68 -13.72
CA PRO A 58 -3.78 -3.40 -14.26
C PRO A 58 -3.78 -2.39 -15.41
#